data_AF-A0AAQ4FMF8-F1
#
_entry.id   AF-A0AAQ4FMF8-F1
#
_cell.length_a   1.000
_cell.length_b   1.000
_cell.length_c   1.000
_cell.angle_alpha   90.00
_cell.angle_beta   90.00
_cell.angle_gamma   90.00
#
_symmetry.space_group_name_H-M   'P 1'
#
loop_
_entity.id
_entity.type
_entity.pdbx_description
1 polymer ?
#
loop_
_entity_poly.entity_id
_entity_poly.type
_entity_poly.pdbx_seq_one_letter_code
_entity_poly.pdbx_strand_id
1 'polypeptide(L)'
;MASATTSDEFPHVVIDTNSQTEYTRGKFLGKLEEEINIHRTLCHENVVRFHGHFEDAKNVYIILELCTRQSLEEMHRPRGWRSESEVRYLMRKLLRACEYLVQEH
;
A
#
# COMPACT_ATOMS: atom_id res chain seq x y z
N MET A 1 3.47 27.10 -8.82
CA MET A 1 3.96 26.28 -7.68
C MET A 1 2.80 26.16 -6.71
N ALA A 2 2.04 25.06 -6.76
CA ALA A 2 1.00 24.82 -5.77
C ALA A 2 1.67 24.27 -4.50
N SER A 3 1.47 24.97 -3.38
CA SER A 3 1.94 24.57 -2.06
C SER A 3 1.19 23.30 -1.64
N ALA A 4 1.88 22.16 -1.59
CA ALA A 4 1.35 20.97 -0.94
C ALA A 4 1.29 21.23 0.57
N THR A 5 0.11 21.57 1.08
CA THR A 5 -0.16 21.62 2.51
C THR A 5 -0.17 20.18 3.02
N THR A 6 0.80 19.82 3.87
CA THR A 6 0.69 18.63 4.71
C THR A 6 -0.35 18.92 5.79
N SER A 7 -1.62 18.70 5.48
CA SER A 7 -2.66 18.59 6.49
C SER A 7 -2.44 17.26 7.22
N ASP A 8 -2.28 17.31 8.54
CA ASP A 8 -2.33 16.13 9.40
C ASP A 8 -3.76 15.56 9.51
N GLU A 9 -4.76 16.25 8.93
CA GLU A 9 -6.15 15.80 8.90
C GLU A 9 -6.47 15.01 7.63
N PHE A 10 -7.03 13.82 7.81
CA PHE A 10 -7.49 12.96 6.72
C PHE A 10 -8.73 13.57 6.03
N PRO A 11 -8.83 13.52 4.69
CA PRO A 11 -9.91 14.15 3.92
C PRO A 11 -11.29 13.60 4.25
N HIS A 12 -12.32 14.41 3.99
CA HIS A 12 -13.72 14.02 4.14
C HIS A 12 -14.25 13.12 3.01
N VAL A 13 -13.60 13.14 1.84
CA VAL A 13 -13.99 12.37 0.66
C VAL A 13 -12.73 11.84 -0.02
N VAL A 14 -12.72 10.55 -0.36
CA VAL A 14 -11.65 9.89 -1.13
C VAL A 14 -12.25 9.30 -2.39
N ILE A 15 -11.62 9.52 -3.54
CA ILE A 15 -12.02 8.89 -4.80
C ILE A 15 -10.95 7.88 -5.18
N ASP A 16 -11.34 6.62 -5.34
CA ASP A 16 -10.46 5.62 -5.94
C ASP A 16 -10.44 5.81 -7.45
N THR A 17 -9.33 6.29 -7.99
CA THR A 17 -9.18 6.54 -9.43
C THR A 17 -9.23 5.28 -10.28
N ASN A 18 -8.94 4.11 -9.72
CA ASN A 18 -9.02 2.85 -10.46
C ASN A 18 -10.47 2.39 -10.64
N SER A 19 -11.31 2.53 -9.61
CA SER A 19 -12.71 2.12 -9.65
C SER A 19 -13.69 3.26 -9.95
N GLN A 20 -13.23 4.51 -9.96
CA GLN A 20 -14.04 5.73 -9.99
C GLN A 20 -15.12 5.77 -8.88
N THR A 21 -14.83 5.15 -7.74
CA THR A 21 -15.73 5.12 -6.59
C THR A 21 -15.42 6.28 -5.65
N GLU A 22 -16.44 7.03 -5.27
CA GLU A 22 -16.36 8.07 -4.25
C GLU A 22 -16.73 7.51 -2.88
N TYR A 23 -15.86 7.78 -1.89
CA TYR A 23 -16.03 7.38 -0.50
C TYR A 23 -16.15 8.62 0.37
N THR A 24 -17.27 8.76 1.07
CA THR A 24 -17.51 9.86 2.01
C THR A 24 -17.20 9.47 3.46
N ARG A 25 -16.99 10.46 4.33
CA ARG A 25 -16.68 10.27 5.75
C ARG A 25 -17.72 9.36 6.42
N GLY A 26 -17.24 8.20 6.84
CA GLY A 26 -18.03 7.10 7.37
C GLY A 26 -17.13 5.94 7.77
N LYS A 27 -17.72 4.78 8.04
CA LYS A 27 -16.98 3.60 8.54
C LYS A 27 -15.81 3.19 7.63
N PHE A 28 -15.93 3.39 6.32
CA PHE A 28 -14.86 3.06 5.36
C PHE A 28 -13.65 3.99 5.51
N LEU A 29 -13.85 5.32 5.47
CA LEU A 29 -12.74 6.26 5.60
C LEU A 29 -12.04 6.16 6.96
N GLY A 30 -12.77 5.88 8.05
CA GLY A 30 -12.15 5.64 9.35
C GLY A 30 -11.20 4.42 9.34
N LYS A 31 -11.60 3.32 8.67
CA LYS A 31 -10.71 2.17 8.48
C LYS A 31 -9.52 2.50 7.59
N LEU A 32 -9.72 3.28 6.52
CA LEU A 32 -8.64 3.69 5.64
C LEU A 32 -7.61 4.57 6.37
N GLU A 33 -8.07 5.49 7.22
CA GLU A 33 -7.22 6.31 8.09
C GLU A 33 -6.41 5.44 9.06
N GLU A 34 -7.05 4.44 9.67
CA GLU A 34 -6.39 3.46 10.54
C GLU A 34 -5.32 2.65 9.78
N GLU A 35 -5.64 2.13 8.59
CA GLU A 35 -4.70 1.41 7.72
C GLU A 35 -3.50 2.28 7.32
N ILE A 36 -3.72 3.56 7.00
CA ILE A 36 -2.62 4.49 6.69
C ILE A 36 -1.74 4.72 7.92
N ASN A 37 -2.33 4.89 9.11
CA ASN A 37 -1.58 5.09 10.33
C ASN A 37 -0.74 3.86 10.70
N ILE A 38 -1.30 2.66 10.54
CA ILE A 38 -0.55 1.40 10.70
C ILE A 38 0.60 1.37 9.68
N HIS A 39 0.30 1.53 8.39
CA HIS A 39 1.30 1.41 7.31
C HIS A 39 2.45 2.42 7.44
N ARG A 40 2.17 3.63 7.94
CA ARG A 40 3.20 4.65 8.23
C ARG A 40 4.27 4.18 9.22
N THR A 41 3.91 3.30 10.15
CA THR A 41 4.85 2.78 11.16
C THR A 41 5.68 1.60 10.66
N LEU A 42 5.27 0.95 9.57
CA LEU A 42 5.91 -0.26 9.07
C LEU A 42 7.24 0.05 8.38
N CYS A 43 8.28 -0.69 8.76
CA CYS A 43 9.61 -0.60 8.17
C CYS A 43 10.26 -1.98 8.05
N HIS A 44 9.93 -2.71 6.97
CA HIS A 44 10.46 -4.05 6.72
C HIS A 44 10.76 -4.27 5.22
N GLU A 45 11.85 -4.96 4.89
CA GLU A 45 12.32 -5.16 3.49
C GLU A 45 11.29 -5.88 2.59
N ASN A 46 10.33 -6.60 3.16
CA ASN A 46 9.32 -7.36 2.42
C ASN A 46 7.92 -6.76 2.54
N VAL A 47 7.81 -5.52 3.03
CA VAL A 47 6.58 -4.72 3.05
C VAL A 47 6.88 -3.41 2.30
N VAL A 48 6.00 -3.02 1.37
CA VAL A 48 6.16 -1.78 0.60
C VAL A 48 6.24 -0.60 1.55
N ARG A 49 7.29 0.23 1.46
CA ARG A 49 7.45 1.36 2.36
C ARG A 49 6.45 2.47 2.05
N PHE A 50 5.83 3.01 3.09
CA PHE A 50 5.03 4.23 3.03
C PHE A 50 5.95 5.46 3.15
N HIS A 51 5.91 6.37 2.19
CA HIS A 51 6.74 7.58 2.20
C HIS A 51 5.99 8.81 2.73
N GLY A 52 4.67 8.87 2.52
CA GLY A 52 3.87 10.03 2.90
C GLY A 52 2.54 10.03 2.18
N HIS A 53 1.73 11.03 2.46
CA HIS A 53 0.57 11.38 1.64
C HIS A 53 0.47 12.90 1.56
N PHE A 54 -0.25 13.37 0.55
CA PHE A 54 -0.63 14.77 0.43
C PHE A 54 -2.01 14.84 -0.23
N GLU A 55 -2.66 15.99 -0.10
CA GLU A 55 -3.97 16.21 -0.66
C GLU A 55 -4.01 17.47 -1.53
N ASP A 56 -5.00 17.51 -2.41
CA ASP A 56 -5.45 18.72 -3.07
C ASP A 56 -6.95 18.91 -2.81
N ALA A 57 -7.56 19.89 -3.48
CA ALA A 57 -8.98 20.19 -3.30
C ALA A 57 -9.94 19.03 -3.68
N LYS A 58 -9.45 17.97 -4.33
CA LYS A 58 -10.28 16.89 -4.90
C LYS A 58 -9.79 15.48 -4.55
N ASN A 59 -8.50 15.29 -4.29
CA ASN A 59 -7.89 13.98 -4.20
C ASN A 59 -6.91 13.88 -3.04
N VAL A 60 -6.71 12.65 -2.57
CA VAL A 60 -5.58 12.27 -1.71
C VAL A 60 -4.64 11.36 -2.46
N TYR A 61 -3.36 11.66 -2.31
CA TYR A 61 -2.26 11.00 -2.95
C TYR A 61 -1.43 10.28 -1.90
N ILE A 62 -1.34 8.96 -2.02
CA ILE A 62 -0.47 8.13 -1.18
C ILE A 62 0.85 7.90 -1.92
N ILE A 63 1.96 8.20 -1.26
CA ILE A 63 3.30 8.01 -1.79
C ILE A 63 3.86 6.71 -1.22
N LEU A 64 4.10 5.73 -2.09
CA LEU A 64 4.65 4.41 -1.76
C LEU A 64 6.01 4.19 -2.44
N GLU A 65 6.77 3.22 -1.95
CA GLU A 65 7.97 2.72 -2.59
C GLU A 65 7.68 2.22 -4.03
N LEU A 66 8.56 2.58 -4.97
CA LEU A 66 8.48 2.10 -6.33
C LEU A 66 9.04 0.67 -6.44
N CYS A 67 8.13 -0.30 -6.56
CA CYS A 67 8.48 -1.68 -6.90
C CYS A 67 8.92 -1.77 -8.37
N THR A 68 10.22 -1.85 -8.62
CA THR A 68 10.81 -1.90 -9.98
C THR A 68 10.58 -3.23 -10.72
N ARG A 69 10.05 -4.23 -10.03
CA ARG A 69 9.78 -5.56 -10.58
C ARG A 69 8.29 -5.73 -10.85
N GLN A 70 7.98 -6.67 -11.74
CA GLN A 70 6.61 -7.10 -12.04
C GLN A 70 5.90 -7.69 -10.81
N SER A 71 4.57 -7.65 -10.85
CA SER A 71 3.75 -8.36 -9.87
C SER A 71 4.01 -9.87 -9.93
N LEU A 72 3.70 -10.57 -8.84
CA LEU A 72 3.82 -12.04 -8.82
C LEU A 72 2.95 -12.70 -9.90
N GLU A 73 1.79 -12.12 -10.19
CA GLU A 73 0.88 -12.58 -11.22
C GLU A 73 1.50 -12.41 -12.61
N GLU A 74 2.01 -11.22 -12.93
CA GLU A 74 2.68 -10.92 -14.21
C GLU A 74 3.88 -11.83 -14.45
N MET A 75 4.63 -12.14 -13.39
CA MET A 75 5.78 -13.03 -13.46
C MET A 75 5.36 -14.50 -13.61
N HIS A 76 4.17 -14.90 -13.15
CA HIS A 76 3.66 -16.27 -13.22
C HIS A 76 2.95 -16.57 -14.55
N ARG A 77 2.08 -15.67 -15.00
CA ARG A 77 1.22 -15.83 -16.17
C ARG A 77 1.93 -16.34 -17.45
N PRO A 78 3.11 -15.83 -17.86
CA PRO A 78 3.75 -16.26 -19.11
C PRO A 78 4.45 -17.61 -19.01
N ARG A 79 4.85 -18.06 -17.80
CA ARG A 79 5.59 -19.31 -17.61
C ARG A 79 4.69 -20.49 -17.24
N GLY A 80 3.53 -20.24 -16.63
CA GLY A 80 2.57 -21.28 -16.20
C GLY A 80 3.01 -22.13 -15.00
N TRP A 81 4.31 -22.22 -14.72
CA TRP A 81 4.87 -22.96 -13.58
C TRP A 81 6.15 -22.30 -13.08
N ARG A 82 6.53 -22.61 -11.83
CA ARG A 82 7.76 -22.13 -11.18
C ARG A 82 8.49 -23.29 -10.54
N SER A 83 9.81 -23.19 -10.52
CA SER A 83 10.63 -24.17 -9.82
C SER A 83 10.38 -24.10 -8.31
N GLU A 84 10.53 -25.22 -7.62
CA GLU A 84 10.38 -25.30 -6.18
C GLU A 84 11.31 -24.31 -5.46
N SER A 85 12.53 -24.10 -5.98
CA SER A 85 13.50 -23.16 -5.45
C SER A 85 13.02 -21.70 -5.53
N GLU A 86 12.41 -21.30 -6.65
CA GLU A 86 11.82 -19.95 -6.81
C GLU A 86 10.65 -19.75 -5.85
N VAL A 87 9.72 -20.72 -5.78
CA VAL A 87 8.57 -20.64 -4.88
C VAL A 87 9.03 -20.57 -3.43
N ARG A 88 9.98 -21.41 -3.02
CA ARG A 88 10.56 -21.38 -1.67
C ARG A 88 11.20 -20.04 -1.35
N TYR A 89 11.87 -19.40 -2.31
CA TYR A 89 12.45 -18.08 -2.12
C TYR A 89 11.38 -17.00 -1.89
N LEU A 90 10.33 -16.98 -2.73
CA LEU A 90 9.22 -16.02 -2.60
C LEU A 90 8.42 -16.24 -1.31
N MET A 91 8.10 -17.49 -0.99
CA MET A 91 7.35 -17.86 0.22
C MET A 91 8.11 -17.43 1.48
N ARG A 92 9.44 -17.60 1.53
CA ARG A 92 10.22 -17.11 2.69
C ARG A 92 10.12 -15.60 2.86
N LYS A 93 10.11 -14.81 1.78
CA LYS A 93 9.94 -13.36 1.86
C LYS A 93 8.53 -12.98 2.33
N LEU A 94 7.51 -13.65 1.80
CA LEU A 94 6.11 -13.43 2.22
C LEU A 94 5.91 -13.77 3.71
N LEU A 95 6.41 -14.92 4.15
CA LEU A 95 6.28 -15.35 5.54
C LEU A 95 7.00 -14.41 6.51
N ARG A 96 8.18 -13.90 6.15
CA ARG A 96 8.88 -12.88 6.94
C ARG A 96 8.09 -11.58 7.04
N ALA A 97 7.46 -11.15 5.95
CA ALA A 97 6.58 -9.99 5.97
C ALA A 97 5.37 -10.22 6.90
N CYS A 98 4.72 -11.38 6.80
CA CYS A 98 3.57 -11.73 7.66
C CYS A 98 3.96 -11.84 9.14
N GLU A 99 5.10 -12.45 9.44
CA GLU A 99 5.63 -12.52 10.81
C GLU A 99 5.84 -11.13 11.39
N TYR A 100 6.47 -10.23 10.61
CA TYR A 100 6.66 -8.84 11.00
C TYR A 100 5.32 -8.12 11.26
N LEU A 101 4.34 -8.27 10.37
CA LEU A 101 3.03 -7.62 10.50
C LEU A 101 2.29 -8.07 11.76
N VAL A 102 2.35 -9.35 12.11
CA VAL A 102 1.68 -9.93 13.29
C VAL A 102 2.41 -9.59 14.61
N GLN A 103 3.72 -9.31 14.56
CA GLN A 103 4.50 -8.94 15.74
C GLN A 103 4.33 -7.47 16.11
N GLU A 104 4.20 -6.60 15.10
CA GLU A 104 4.08 -5.15 15.31
C GLU A 104 2.61 -4.69 15.47
N HIS A 105 1.61 -5.47 15.03
CA HIS A 105 0.16 -5.20 15.15
C HIS A 105 -0.69 -6.48 15.20
#